data_AF-A0A2H6MVX3-F1
#
_entry.id   AF-A0A2H6MVX3-F1
#
_cell.length_a   1.000
_cell.length_b   1.000
_cell.length_c   1.000
_cell.angle_alpha   90.00
_cell.angle_beta   90.00
_cell.angle_gamma   90.00
#
_symmetry.space_group_name_H-M   'P 1'
#
loop_
_entity.id
_entity.type
_entity.pdbx_description
1 polymer ?
#
loop_
_entity_poly.entity_id
_entity_poly.type
_entity_poly.pdbx_seq_one_letter_code
_entity_poly.pdbx_strand_id
1 'polypeptide(L)'
;MIHYDLPYRWQIFTSNGWKDLPKREEIEKAYCDPNITSFPDLELDFMTMTSVIVPIRRLSTVSSVTKDPKFVMTTKWLWYWKNDLGQWIEYGKQDKQFQPASLTSDDLENLFLADPNGNIQFEAGSQKYLLSFKNMIQKNMNYPTQREVRRRPKFVSPEDVKTKKGHTAATTTTRRTTTATSTETPVSTATYPPNWDNTALPAIGYVAIELNKGSPEFLKI
;
A
#
# COMPACT_ATOMS: atom_id res chain seq x y z
N MET A 1 -4.76 -22.40 8.54
CA MET A 1 -5.02 -21.06 7.97
C MET A 1 -4.70 -21.14 6.48
N ILE A 2 -5.64 -20.81 5.57
CA ILE A 2 -5.37 -20.91 4.12
C ILE A 2 -4.64 -19.64 3.68
N HIS A 3 -3.32 -19.69 3.62
CA HIS A 3 -2.49 -18.59 3.13
C HIS A 3 -2.54 -18.55 1.61
N TYR A 4 -3.34 -17.63 1.05
CA TYR A 4 -3.28 -17.31 -0.38
C TYR A 4 -2.01 -16.52 -0.70
N ASP A 5 -1.44 -16.76 -1.89
CA ASP A 5 -0.15 -16.20 -2.27
C ASP A 5 -0.16 -14.72 -2.65
N LEU A 6 -1.32 -14.14 -2.90
CA LEU A 6 -1.50 -12.78 -3.40
C LEU A 6 -2.49 -11.98 -2.53
N PRO A 7 -2.38 -10.64 -2.48
CA PRO A 7 -3.32 -9.80 -1.73
C PRO A 7 -4.72 -9.66 -2.38
N TYR A 8 -4.97 -10.34 -3.51
CA TYR A 8 -6.21 -10.30 -4.29
C TYR A 8 -6.61 -11.68 -4.81
N ARG A 9 -7.92 -11.86 -5.05
CA ARG A 9 -8.49 -13.05 -5.71
C ARG A 9 -9.76 -12.67 -6.46
N TRP A 10 -9.79 -12.95 -7.76
CA TRP A 10 -10.93 -12.68 -8.64
C TRP A 10 -11.84 -13.88 -8.78
N GLN A 11 -13.15 -13.68 -8.62
CA GLN A 11 -14.15 -14.73 -8.67
C GLN A 11 -15.38 -14.31 -9.47
N ILE A 12 -16.03 -15.28 -10.10
CA ILE A 12 -17.33 -15.16 -10.78
C ILE A 12 -18.37 -16.03 -10.06
N PHE A 13 -19.61 -15.57 -10.03
CA PHE A 13 -20.72 -16.34 -9.46
C PHE A 13 -21.18 -17.43 -10.44
N THR A 14 -21.53 -18.60 -9.92
CA THR A 14 -22.02 -19.75 -10.70
C THR A 14 -23.17 -20.43 -9.95
N SER A 15 -23.86 -21.39 -10.56
CA SER A 15 -24.87 -22.22 -9.89
C SER A 15 -24.35 -22.86 -8.59
N ASN A 16 -23.05 -23.13 -8.52
CA ASN A 16 -22.38 -23.80 -7.40
C ASN A 16 -21.65 -22.80 -6.50
N GLY A 17 -22.02 -21.51 -6.56
CA GLY A 17 -21.41 -20.42 -5.80
C GLY A 17 -20.21 -19.78 -6.51
N TRP A 18 -19.31 -19.16 -5.73
CA TRP A 18 -18.20 -18.36 -6.23
C TRP A 18 -17.01 -19.22 -6.69
N LYS A 19 -16.72 -19.18 -8.00
CA LYS A 19 -15.60 -19.87 -8.64
C LYS A 19 -14.50 -18.87 -9.02
N ASP A 20 -13.24 -19.28 -8.95
CA ASP A 20 -12.11 -18.44 -9.35
C ASP A 20 -12.07 -18.21 -10.86
N LEU A 21 -11.75 -16.97 -11.25
CA LEU A 21 -11.50 -16.60 -12.64
C LEU A 21 -10.07 -17.01 -13.07
N PRO A 22 -9.87 -17.41 -14.34
CA PRO A 22 -8.54 -17.56 -14.92
C PRO A 22 -7.86 -16.18 -15.05
N LYS A 23 -6.62 -16.12 -15.55
CA LYS A 23 -5.91 -14.84 -15.84
C LYS A 23 -5.84 -13.84 -14.67
N ARG A 24 -5.91 -14.32 -13.41
CA ARG A 24 -6.09 -13.49 -12.18
C ARG A 24 -5.15 -12.28 -12.05
N GLU A 25 -3.96 -12.37 -12.62
CA GLU A 25 -2.95 -11.30 -12.58
C GLU A 25 -3.13 -10.28 -13.71
N GLU A 26 -3.53 -10.71 -14.91
CA GLU A 26 -3.90 -9.82 -16.01
C GLU A 26 -5.15 -9.02 -15.66
N ILE A 27 -6.16 -9.68 -15.06
CA ILE A 27 -7.39 -9.02 -14.57
C ILE A 27 -7.05 -8.00 -13.48
N GLU A 28 -6.22 -8.36 -12.50
CA GLU A 28 -5.79 -7.42 -11.46
C GLU A 28 -5.01 -6.24 -12.05
N LYS A 29 -4.03 -6.49 -12.92
CA LYS A 29 -3.22 -5.46 -13.56
C LYS A 29 -4.08 -4.49 -14.38
N ALA A 30 -5.07 -5.01 -15.09
CA ALA A 30 -6.06 -4.20 -15.80
C ALA A 30 -6.93 -3.39 -14.83
N TYR A 31 -7.46 -4.01 -13.77
CA TYR A 31 -8.28 -3.32 -12.77
C TYR A 31 -7.53 -2.23 -12.01
N CYS A 32 -6.24 -2.42 -11.72
CA CYS A 32 -5.39 -1.43 -11.05
C CYS A 32 -5.26 -0.10 -11.81
N ASP A 33 -5.38 -0.12 -13.14
CA ASP A 33 -5.31 1.10 -13.95
C ASP A 33 -6.64 1.89 -13.83
N PRO A 34 -6.64 3.15 -13.39
CA PRO A 34 -7.86 3.94 -13.32
C PRO A 34 -8.46 4.25 -14.70
N ASN A 35 -7.70 4.18 -15.80
CA ASN A 35 -8.22 4.34 -17.16
C ASN A 35 -9.11 3.16 -17.59
N ILE A 36 -8.83 1.95 -17.08
CA ILE A 36 -9.47 0.71 -17.56
C ILE A 36 -10.78 0.42 -16.79
N THR A 37 -11.82 0.09 -17.54
CA THR A 37 -13.18 -0.22 -17.05
C THR A 37 -13.64 -1.65 -17.33
N SER A 38 -12.92 -2.42 -18.15
CA SER A 38 -13.33 -3.76 -18.58
C SER A 38 -12.14 -4.64 -18.96
N PHE A 39 -12.38 -5.95 -19.10
CA PHE A 39 -11.41 -6.95 -19.55
C PHE A 39 -12.04 -7.85 -20.64
N PRO A 40 -11.89 -7.49 -21.94
CA PRO A 40 -12.63 -8.11 -23.04
C PRO A 40 -12.46 -9.62 -23.17
N ASP A 41 -11.25 -10.17 -22.95
CA ASP A 41 -10.93 -11.61 -22.99
C ASP A 41 -11.87 -12.52 -22.17
N LEU A 42 -12.55 -11.96 -21.16
CA LEU A 42 -13.49 -12.66 -20.27
C LEU A 42 -14.80 -11.89 -20.09
N GLU A 43 -15.08 -10.92 -20.97
CA GLU A 43 -16.29 -10.08 -20.99
C GLU A 43 -16.60 -9.40 -19.64
N LEU A 44 -15.56 -9.02 -18.88
CA LEU A 44 -15.70 -8.42 -17.55
C LEU A 44 -15.91 -6.91 -17.63
N ASP A 45 -16.81 -6.38 -16.81
CA ASP A 45 -16.97 -4.96 -16.51
C ASP A 45 -16.62 -4.68 -15.03
N PHE A 46 -15.68 -3.78 -14.82
CA PHE A 46 -15.12 -3.39 -13.52
C PHE A 46 -15.88 -2.26 -12.82
N MET A 47 -16.85 -1.65 -13.49
CA MET A 47 -17.72 -0.58 -12.98
C MET A 47 -19.04 -1.17 -12.45
N THR A 48 -19.63 -2.12 -13.17
CA THR A 48 -20.81 -2.89 -12.70
C THR A 48 -20.43 -4.07 -11.81
N MET A 49 -19.19 -4.54 -11.87
CA MET A 49 -18.75 -5.84 -11.30
C MET A 49 -19.58 -7.02 -11.85
N THR A 50 -19.73 -7.09 -13.18
CA THR A 50 -20.34 -8.23 -13.88
C THR A 50 -19.44 -8.81 -14.98
N SER A 51 -19.77 -10.02 -15.43
CA SER A 51 -19.34 -10.64 -16.69
C SER A 51 -20.61 -10.87 -17.50
N VAL A 52 -20.83 -10.08 -18.56
CA VAL A 52 -22.15 -9.89 -19.20
C VAL A 52 -23.23 -9.51 -18.15
N ILE A 53 -23.96 -10.49 -17.61
CA ILE A 53 -24.96 -10.34 -16.54
C ILE A 53 -24.60 -11.03 -15.22
N VAL A 54 -23.51 -11.81 -15.20
CA VAL A 54 -23.12 -12.67 -14.06
C VAL A 54 -22.27 -11.87 -13.07
N PRO A 55 -22.59 -11.80 -11.77
CA PRO A 55 -21.78 -11.07 -10.80
C PRO A 55 -20.34 -11.59 -10.69
N ILE A 56 -19.37 -10.67 -10.66
CA ILE A 56 -17.97 -10.93 -10.31
C ILE A 56 -17.61 -10.23 -8.99
N ARG A 57 -16.51 -10.64 -8.35
CA ARG A 57 -15.95 -9.93 -7.20
C ARG A 57 -14.43 -10.04 -7.13
N ARG A 58 -13.80 -8.96 -6.67
CA ARG A 58 -12.41 -8.95 -6.19
C ARG A 58 -12.39 -9.10 -4.67
N LEU A 59 -12.02 -10.29 -4.20
CA LEU A 59 -11.63 -10.45 -2.79
C LEU A 59 -10.28 -9.76 -2.56
N SER A 60 -10.15 -9.11 -1.42
CA SER A 60 -9.01 -8.25 -1.07
C SER A 60 -8.50 -8.62 0.32
N THR A 61 -7.20 -8.48 0.55
CA THR A 61 -6.69 -8.41 1.93
C THR A 61 -7.02 -7.08 2.60
N VAL A 62 -6.85 -7.02 3.92
CA VAL A 62 -7.07 -5.80 4.72
C VAL A 62 -6.29 -4.60 4.17
N SER A 63 -6.90 -3.43 4.25
CA SER A 63 -6.32 -2.18 3.73
C SER A 63 -5.07 -1.77 4.50
N SER A 64 -4.03 -1.30 3.80
CA SER A 64 -2.72 -0.98 4.39
C SER A 64 -2.77 0.08 5.48
N VAL A 65 -3.75 1.00 5.43
CA VAL A 65 -3.92 2.03 6.48
C VAL A 65 -4.35 1.46 7.83
N THR A 66 -4.89 0.23 7.86
CA THR A 66 -5.43 -0.41 9.06
C THR A 66 -4.43 -1.31 9.80
N LYS A 67 -3.16 -1.35 9.37
CA LYS A 67 -2.12 -2.28 9.86
C LYS A 67 -0.75 -1.61 9.91
N ASP A 68 0.12 -2.15 10.76
CA ASP A 68 1.55 -1.83 10.78
C ASP A 68 2.18 -2.15 9.39
N PRO A 69 3.08 -1.31 8.85
CA PRO A 69 3.77 -1.56 7.57
C PRO A 69 4.47 -2.93 7.45
N LYS A 70 4.78 -3.61 8.57
CA LYS A 70 5.29 -4.99 8.60
C LYS A 70 4.32 -6.03 8.01
N PHE A 71 3.02 -5.72 7.90
CA PHE A 71 2.02 -6.61 7.30
C PHE A 71 2.09 -6.58 5.76
N VAL A 72 3.12 -7.23 5.22
CA VAL A 72 3.47 -7.29 3.79
C VAL A 72 2.29 -7.60 2.85
N MET A 73 1.31 -8.38 3.31
CA MET A 73 0.15 -8.82 2.51
C MET A 73 -1.06 -7.86 2.56
N THR A 74 -0.93 -6.62 3.04
CA THR A 74 -2.02 -5.62 2.97
C THR A 74 -2.29 -5.14 1.53
N THR A 75 -3.55 -4.80 1.22
CA THR A 75 -3.88 -4.10 -0.03
C THR A 75 -3.67 -2.59 0.17
N LYS A 76 -2.74 -1.99 -0.57
CA LYS A 76 -2.64 -0.52 -0.70
C LYS A 76 -3.71 -0.04 -1.67
N TRP A 77 -4.57 0.87 -1.24
CA TRP A 77 -5.55 1.53 -2.13
C TRP A 77 -5.06 2.92 -2.52
N LEU A 78 -5.41 3.31 -3.74
CA LEU A 78 -5.09 4.58 -4.36
C LEU A 78 -6.38 5.21 -4.86
N TRP A 79 -6.52 6.51 -4.68
CA TRP A 79 -7.69 7.27 -5.06
C TRP A 79 -7.31 8.26 -6.16
N TYR A 80 -8.14 8.31 -7.20
CA TYR A 80 -7.93 9.17 -8.36
C TYR A 80 -9.15 10.05 -8.61
N TRP A 81 -8.92 11.27 -9.10
CA TRP A 81 -9.95 12.12 -9.70
C TRP A 81 -9.63 12.36 -11.18
N LYS A 82 -10.67 12.47 -12.01
CA LYS A 82 -10.53 12.71 -13.44
C LYS A 82 -10.49 14.22 -13.72
N ASN A 83 -9.43 14.72 -14.34
CA ASN A 83 -9.32 16.12 -14.71
C ASN A 83 -10.10 16.45 -15.98
N ASP A 84 -10.16 17.73 -16.32
CA ASP A 84 -10.95 18.24 -17.46
C ASP A 84 -10.33 17.85 -18.82
N LEU A 85 -9.10 17.33 -18.83
CA LEU A 85 -8.43 16.69 -19.98
C LEU A 85 -8.69 15.17 -20.04
N GLY A 86 -9.54 14.64 -19.16
CA GLY A 86 -9.89 13.22 -19.07
C GLY A 86 -8.88 12.33 -18.34
N GLN A 87 -7.78 12.89 -17.82
CA GLN A 87 -6.68 12.17 -17.18
C GLN A 87 -6.98 11.88 -15.71
N TRP A 88 -6.55 10.72 -15.21
CA TRP A 88 -6.67 10.35 -13.79
C TRP A 88 -5.48 10.83 -12.97
N ILE A 89 -5.73 11.64 -11.95
CA ILE A 89 -4.74 12.24 -11.06
C ILE A 89 -4.91 11.67 -9.66
N GLU A 90 -3.82 11.19 -9.03
CA GLU A 90 -3.86 10.58 -7.69
C GLU A 90 -3.99 11.65 -6.59
N TYR A 91 -4.90 11.45 -5.62
CA TYR A 91 -5.01 12.35 -4.47
C TYR A 91 -3.74 12.31 -3.62
N GLY A 92 -3.19 13.48 -3.33
CA GLY A 92 -1.87 13.66 -2.69
C GLY A 92 -0.67 13.68 -3.64
N LYS A 93 -0.86 13.45 -4.96
CA LYS A 93 0.21 13.56 -5.97
C LYS A 93 -0.27 14.36 -7.18
N GLN A 94 0.00 15.66 -7.16
CA GLN A 94 -0.21 16.55 -8.31
C GLN A 94 1.13 17.10 -8.80
N ASP A 95 1.28 17.13 -10.12
CA ASP A 95 2.39 17.81 -10.77
C ASP A 95 2.29 19.33 -10.62
N LYS A 96 3.43 20.00 -10.85
CA LYS A 96 3.79 21.39 -10.50
C LYS A 96 2.84 22.51 -10.99
N GLN A 97 1.80 22.18 -11.74
CA GLN A 97 0.82 23.13 -12.31
C GLN A 97 -0.37 23.41 -11.39
N PHE A 98 -0.64 22.57 -10.40
CA PHE A 98 -1.78 22.72 -9.48
C PHE A 98 -1.35 22.59 -8.02
N GLN A 99 -1.97 23.37 -7.13
CA GLN A 99 -1.80 23.17 -5.70
C GLN A 99 -2.35 21.78 -5.31
N PRO A 100 -1.61 21.00 -4.49
CA PRO A 100 -2.05 19.67 -4.09
C PRO A 100 -3.34 19.77 -3.25
N ALA A 101 -4.21 18.78 -3.41
CA ALA A 101 -5.33 18.58 -2.49
C ALA A 101 -4.82 18.37 -1.06
N SER A 102 -5.55 18.90 -0.08
CA SER A 102 -5.29 18.71 1.35
C SER A 102 -5.42 17.27 1.86
N LEU A 103 -5.91 16.35 1.02
CA LEU A 103 -6.08 14.93 1.32
C LEU A 103 -5.25 14.06 0.38
N THR A 104 -4.59 13.06 0.94
CA THR A 104 -3.91 11.98 0.21
C THR A 104 -4.83 10.78 0.00
N SER A 105 -4.42 9.85 -0.86
CA SER A 105 -5.09 8.56 -1.02
C SER A 105 -5.22 7.75 0.28
N ASP A 106 -4.34 7.93 1.27
CA ASP A 106 -4.42 7.24 2.56
C ASP A 106 -5.47 7.88 3.49
N ASP A 107 -5.62 9.20 3.47
CA ASP A 107 -6.66 9.90 4.24
C ASP A 107 -8.04 9.53 3.71
N LEU A 108 -8.19 9.53 2.38
CA LEU A 108 -9.42 9.10 1.70
C LEU A 108 -9.77 7.64 1.97
N GLU A 109 -8.78 6.75 2.02
CA GLU A 109 -9.00 5.34 2.35
C GLU A 109 -9.42 5.15 3.81
N ASN A 110 -8.82 5.88 4.77
CA ASN A 110 -9.28 5.84 6.16
C ASN A 110 -10.72 6.34 6.32
N LEU A 111 -11.06 7.46 5.68
CA LEU A 111 -12.41 8.05 5.71
C LEU A 111 -13.46 7.14 5.05
N PHE A 112 -13.12 6.52 3.92
CA PHE A 112 -13.97 5.54 3.23
C PHE A 112 -14.20 4.27 4.04
N LEU A 113 -13.22 3.80 4.81
CA LEU A 113 -13.36 2.65 5.70
C LEU A 113 -14.23 2.95 6.93
N ALA A 114 -14.37 4.23 7.32
CA ALA A 114 -15.26 4.67 8.38
C ALA A 114 -16.71 4.83 7.90
N ASP A 115 -16.94 5.46 6.73
CA ASP A 115 -18.25 5.51 6.07
C ASP A 115 -18.14 5.39 4.54
N PRO A 116 -18.34 4.17 3.98
CA PRO A 116 -18.33 3.94 2.54
C PRO A 116 -19.42 4.67 1.75
N ASN A 117 -20.49 5.13 2.41
CA ASN A 117 -21.57 5.89 1.79
C ASN A 117 -21.46 7.41 2.00
N GLY A 118 -20.48 7.83 2.79
CA GLY A 118 -20.34 9.20 3.28
C GLY A 118 -19.96 10.22 2.22
N ASN A 119 -19.95 11.47 2.65
CA ASN A 119 -19.42 12.59 1.88
C ASN A 119 -18.46 13.39 2.78
N ILE A 120 -17.36 13.89 2.21
CA ILE A 120 -16.37 14.69 2.92
C ILE A 120 -16.14 16.01 2.20
N GLN A 121 -15.85 17.07 2.96
CA GLN A 121 -15.45 18.36 2.42
C GLN A 121 -13.93 18.54 2.57
N PHE A 122 -13.28 19.09 1.55
CA PHE A 122 -11.84 19.35 1.56
C PHE A 122 -11.48 20.53 0.65
N GLU A 123 -10.24 21.01 0.78
CA GLU A 123 -9.73 22.14 0.02
C GLU A 123 -8.55 21.75 -0.88
N ALA A 124 -8.47 22.37 -2.06
CA ALA A 124 -7.30 22.30 -2.95
C ALA A 124 -7.06 23.69 -3.56
N GLY A 125 -5.98 24.35 -3.14
CA GLY A 125 -5.79 25.78 -3.39
C GLY A 125 -6.95 26.60 -2.80
N SER A 126 -7.52 27.52 -3.59
CA SER A 126 -8.66 28.37 -3.17
C SER A 126 -10.03 27.70 -3.31
N GLN A 127 -10.10 26.42 -3.71
CA GLN A 127 -11.35 25.76 -4.07
C GLN A 127 -11.78 24.74 -3.01
N LYS A 128 -13.05 24.85 -2.59
CA LYS A 128 -13.73 23.91 -1.70
C LYS A 128 -14.47 22.84 -2.52
N TYR A 129 -14.29 21.59 -2.14
CA TYR A 129 -14.86 20.44 -2.82
C TYR A 129 -15.61 19.52 -1.85
N LEU A 130 -16.71 18.95 -2.33
CA LEU A 130 -17.43 17.84 -1.70
C LEU A 130 -17.14 16.56 -2.47
N LEU A 131 -16.44 15.61 -1.85
CA LEU A 131 -16.29 14.24 -2.36
C LEU A 131 -17.45 13.39 -1.83
N SER A 132 -18.08 12.60 -2.71
CA SER A 132 -19.11 11.63 -2.37
C SER A 132 -18.62 10.22 -2.65
N PHE A 133 -18.40 9.42 -1.61
CA PHE A 133 -17.89 8.05 -1.74
C PHE A 133 -18.90 7.13 -2.43
N LYS A 134 -20.18 7.18 -2.01
CA LYS A 134 -21.27 6.38 -2.58
C LYS A 134 -21.39 6.53 -4.10
N ASN A 135 -21.24 7.76 -4.58
CA ASN A 135 -21.47 8.12 -5.97
C ASN A 135 -20.16 8.17 -6.79
N MET A 136 -18.99 8.03 -6.16
CA MET A 136 -17.66 8.13 -6.78
C MET A 136 -17.49 9.42 -7.62
N ILE A 137 -17.82 10.57 -7.01
CA ILE A 137 -17.74 11.90 -7.65
C ILE A 137 -17.20 12.98 -6.70
N GLN A 138 -16.44 13.91 -7.25
CA GLN A 138 -16.04 15.16 -6.63
C GLN A 138 -16.87 16.30 -7.23
N LYS A 139 -17.49 17.13 -6.39
CA LYS A 139 -18.19 18.37 -6.78
C LYS A 139 -17.45 19.58 -6.24
N ASN A 140 -17.27 20.63 -7.04
CA ASN A 140 -16.90 21.94 -6.51
C ASN A 140 -18.10 22.54 -5.75
N MET A 141 -17.86 23.32 -4.69
CA MET A 141 -18.93 23.95 -3.89
C MET A 141 -19.23 25.39 -4.33
N ASN A 142 -18.31 26.03 -5.03
CA ASN A 142 -18.43 27.38 -5.59
C ASN A 142 -19.00 27.37 -7.02
N TYR A 143 -18.84 26.26 -7.75
CA TYR A 143 -19.19 26.09 -9.16
C TYR A 143 -19.88 24.75 -9.40
N PRO A 144 -20.78 24.62 -10.40
CA PRO A 144 -21.50 23.38 -10.70
C PRO A 144 -20.62 22.28 -11.36
N THR A 145 -19.29 22.36 -11.25
CA THR A 145 -18.37 21.39 -11.85
C THR A 145 -18.30 20.10 -11.04
N GLN A 146 -18.50 18.98 -11.73
CA GLN A 146 -18.41 17.63 -11.19
C GLN A 146 -17.37 16.82 -11.95
N ARG A 147 -16.52 16.08 -11.24
CA ARG A 147 -15.48 15.21 -11.79
C ARG A 147 -15.68 13.78 -11.29
N GLU A 148 -15.40 12.79 -12.15
CA GLU A 148 -15.38 11.38 -11.73
C GLU A 148 -14.28 11.15 -10.70
N VAL A 149 -14.53 10.24 -9.76
CA VAL A 149 -13.54 9.73 -8.80
C VAL A 149 -13.46 8.21 -8.94
N ARG A 150 -12.30 7.63 -8.64
CA ARG A 150 -12.05 6.20 -8.83
C ARG A 150 -11.06 5.67 -7.80
N ARG A 151 -11.51 4.70 -7.00
CA ARG A 151 -10.69 3.95 -6.04
C ARG A 151 -10.15 2.68 -6.72
N ARG A 152 -8.83 2.52 -6.81
CA ARG A 152 -8.16 1.32 -7.35
C ARG A 152 -7.08 0.80 -6.40
N PRO A 153 -6.79 -0.51 -6.37
CA PRO A 153 -5.66 -1.04 -5.61
C PRO A 153 -4.35 -0.77 -6.34
N LYS A 154 -3.25 -0.60 -5.62
CA LYS A 154 -1.91 -0.64 -6.24
C LYS A 154 -1.59 -2.08 -6.63
N PHE A 155 -1.18 -2.31 -7.88
CA PHE A 155 -0.79 -3.63 -8.37
C PHE A 155 0.39 -4.20 -7.56
N VAL A 156 0.39 -5.54 -7.41
CA VAL A 156 1.44 -6.32 -6.76
C VAL A 156 1.59 -7.64 -7.53
N SER A 157 2.77 -7.92 -8.07
CA SER A 157 3.02 -9.19 -8.78
C SER A 157 3.27 -10.35 -7.80
N PRO A 158 3.21 -11.62 -8.24
CA PRO A 158 3.69 -12.77 -7.46
C PRO A 158 5.17 -12.64 -7.05
N GLU A 159 5.96 -11.89 -7.80
CA GLU A 159 7.39 -11.66 -7.55
C GLU A 159 7.59 -10.59 -6.46
N ASP A 160 6.83 -9.50 -6.49
CA ASP A 160 6.71 -8.52 -5.39
C ASP A 160 6.37 -9.19 -4.06
N VAL A 161 5.49 -10.21 -4.09
CA VAL A 161 5.13 -10.96 -2.90
C VAL A 161 6.29 -11.85 -2.44
N LYS A 162 6.94 -12.58 -3.36
CA LYS A 162 8.09 -13.44 -3.05
C LYS A 162 9.24 -12.66 -2.43
N THR A 163 9.64 -11.53 -3.00
CA THR A 163 10.77 -10.73 -2.49
C THR A 163 10.49 -10.19 -1.08
N LYS A 164 9.32 -9.58 -0.87
CA LYS A 164 8.96 -9.02 0.45
C LYS A 164 8.72 -10.11 1.52
N LYS A 165 8.18 -11.28 1.15
CA LYS A 165 8.15 -12.49 2.01
C LYS A 165 9.57 -12.98 2.33
N GLY A 166 10.49 -12.97 1.37
CA GLY A 166 11.90 -13.34 1.57
C GLY A 166 12.62 -12.44 2.58
N HIS A 167 12.49 -11.11 2.43
CA HIS A 167 13.08 -10.16 3.38
C HIS A 167 12.56 -10.31 4.82
N THR A 168 11.29 -10.68 5.00
CA THR A 168 10.70 -10.90 6.33
C THR A 168 11.00 -12.29 6.90
N ALA A 169 11.13 -13.32 6.05
CA ALA A 169 11.61 -14.64 6.45
C ALA A 169 13.06 -14.59 6.97
N ALA A 170 13.92 -13.81 6.32
CA ALA A 170 15.30 -13.59 6.74
C ALA A 170 15.43 -12.93 8.14
N THR A 171 14.37 -12.26 8.63
CA THR A 171 14.32 -11.67 9.98
C THR A 171 13.88 -12.68 11.07
N THR A 172 13.36 -13.86 10.71
CA THR A 172 12.53 -14.68 11.63
C THR A 172 12.94 -16.15 11.72
N THR A 173 14.23 -16.48 11.60
CA THR A 173 14.75 -17.83 11.90
C THR A 173 16.04 -17.78 12.72
N THR A 174 15.96 -18.03 14.03
CA THR A 174 17.11 -18.37 14.89
C THR A 174 16.63 -18.99 16.22
N ARG A 175 17.31 -20.05 16.68
CA ARG A 175 17.10 -20.89 17.89
C ARG A 175 16.03 -22.00 17.80
N ARG A 176 16.31 -23.24 18.28
CA ARG A 176 17.61 -23.86 18.69
C ARG A 176 17.53 -25.39 18.85
N THR A 177 18.71 -25.99 19.13
CA THR A 177 18.98 -27.26 19.88
C THR A 177 18.56 -28.58 19.24
N THR A 178 19.37 -29.66 19.20
CA THR A 178 20.83 -29.94 19.41
C THR A 178 21.10 -31.38 18.90
N THR A 179 22.29 -31.98 18.77
CA THR A 179 23.72 -31.75 19.12
C THR A 179 24.55 -32.64 18.17
N ALA A 180 25.85 -32.45 17.87
CA ALA A 180 26.84 -31.40 18.14
C ALA A 180 27.64 -31.20 16.81
N THR A 181 28.98 -31.14 16.61
CA THR A 181 30.21 -31.18 17.45
C THR A 181 31.32 -30.45 16.67
N SER A 182 31.92 -29.37 17.23
CA SER A 182 33.08 -28.60 16.71
C SER A 182 32.99 -28.04 15.27
N THR A 183 33.45 -26.83 14.91
CA THR A 183 34.14 -25.74 15.64
C THR A 183 33.87 -24.40 14.92
N GLU A 184 34.38 -23.30 15.46
CA GLU A 184 34.39 -21.93 14.88
C GLU A 184 33.06 -21.15 14.87
N THR A 185 33.18 -19.84 15.10
CA THR A 185 32.06 -18.88 15.16
C THR A 185 32.51 -17.52 14.62
N PRO A 186 31.82 -16.91 13.63
CA PRO A 186 31.99 -15.50 13.33
C PRO A 186 31.29 -14.67 14.42
N VAL A 187 32.00 -13.69 14.99
CA VAL A 187 31.48 -12.76 16.00
C VAL A 187 30.70 -11.64 15.30
N SER A 188 29.59 -11.18 15.90
CA SER A 188 28.91 -9.95 15.48
C SER A 188 29.85 -8.75 15.66
N THR A 189 30.50 -8.30 14.58
CA THR A 189 31.34 -7.11 14.59
C THR A 189 30.49 -5.86 14.81
N ALA A 190 30.71 -5.19 15.94
CA ALA A 190 30.12 -3.89 16.21
C ALA A 190 30.60 -2.83 15.20
N THR A 191 29.70 -1.98 14.72
CA THR A 191 30.02 -0.86 13.82
C THR A 191 30.52 0.39 14.56
N TYR A 192 31.12 0.21 15.75
CA TYR A 192 31.61 1.28 16.61
C TYR A 192 33.01 0.94 17.17
N PRO A 193 33.81 1.93 17.60
CA PRO A 193 35.16 1.69 18.13
C PRO A 193 35.16 0.76 19.36
N PRO A 194 36.08 -0.22 19.46
CA PRO A 194 36.08 -1.23 20.53
C PRO A 194 36.41 -0.67 21.93
N ASN A 195 36.81 0.59 22.02
CA ASN A 195 37.08 1.35 23.23
C ASN A 195 35.88 2.18 23.74
N TRP A 196 34.70 2.09 23.12
CA TRP A 196 33.50 2.80 23.57
C TRP A 196 32.81 2.12 24.76
N ASP A 197 32.24 2.94 25.66
CA ASP A 197 31.42 2.46 26.77
C ASP A 197 30.04 2.04 26.27
N ASN A 198 29.81 0.73 26.25
CA ASN A 198 28.59 0.13 25.72
C ASN A 198 27.38 0.26 26.68
N THR A 199 27.56 0.77 27.89
CA THR A 199 26.46 0.94 28.86
C THR A 199 25.50 2.09 28.51
N ALA A 200 25.94 3.03 27.67
CA ALA A 200 25.16 4.19 27.24
C ALA A 200 24.47 4.03 25.87
N LEU A 201 24.60 2.87 25.20
CA LEU A 201 24.03 2.66 23.87
C LEU A 201 22.51 2.43 23.93
N PRO A 202 21.69 3.20 23.18
CA PRO A 202 20.25 2.99 23.14
C PRO A 202 19.91 1.71 22.35
N ALA A 203 18.87 0.98 22.77
CA ALA A 203 18.41 -0.22 22.08
C ALA A 203 17.91 0.03 20.64
N ILE A 204 17.48 1.27 20.33
CA ILE A 204 17.05 1.74 19.01
C ILE A 204 17.43 3.22 18.86
N GLY A 205 18.00 3.61 17.72
CA GLY A 205 18.23 5.01 17.34
C GLY A 205 19.71 5.40 17.30
N TYR A 206 19.98 6.71 17.42
CA TYR A 206 21.31 7.28 17.56
C TYR A 206 21.34 8.26 18.74
N VAL A 207 22.47 8.35 19.42
CA VAL A 207 22.73 9.26 20.55
C VAL A 207 24.10 9.90 20.30
N ALA A 208 24.19 11.21 20.55
CA ALA A 208 25.47 11.92 20.56
C ALA A 208 26.21 11.60 21.87
N ILE A 209 27.48 11.21 21.77
CA ILE A 209 28.34 10.85 22.91
C ILE A 209 29.49 11.85 22.95
N GLU A 210 29.79 12.41 24.13
CA GLU A 210 30.96 13.28 24.30
C GLU A 210 32.25 12.45 24.21
N LEU A 211 33.11 12.77 23.25
CA LEU A 211 34.39 12.11 23.09
C LEU A 211 35.41 12.61 24.13
N ASN A 212 36.10 11.67 24.78
CA ASN A 212 37.20 12.00 25.68
C ASN A 212 38.33 12.69 24.90
N LYS A 213 38.80 13.83 25.39
CA LYS A 213 39.84 14.66 24.77
C LYS A 213 41.19 13.96 24.57
N GLY A 214 41.44 12.86 25.28
CA GLY A 214 42.61 12.00 25.10
C GLY A 214 42.44 10.85 24.10
N SER A 215 41.29 10.72 23.42
CA SER A 215 41.02 9.61 22.51
C SER A 215 41.64 9.79 21.11
N PRO A 216 42.07 8.70 20.44
CA PRO A 216 42.51 8.75 19.03
C PRO A 216 41.43 9.22 18.05
N GLU A 217 40.16 9.19 18.48
CA GLU A 217 39.02 9.69 17.72
C GLU A 217 38.88 11.21 17.85
N PHE A 218 39.03 11.76 19.06
CA PHE A 218 39.02 13.22 19.29
C PHE A 218 40.19 13.93 18.58
N LEU A 219 41.35 13.26 18.47
CA LEU A 219 42.53 13.77 17.75
C LEU A 219 42.41 13.73 16.20
N LYS A 220 41.23 13.40 15.65
CA LYS A 220 40.93 13.36 14.21
C LYS A 220 39.79 14.32 13.80
N ILE A 221 39.39 15.21 14.70
CA ILE A 221 38.33 16.22 14.52
C ILE A 221 38.98 17.62 14.54
#